data_AF-A0A382NCH9-F1
#
_entry.id   AF-A0A382NCH9-F1
#
_cell.length_a   1.000
_cell.length_b   1.000
_cell.length_c   1.000
_cell.angle_alpha   90.00
_cell.angle_beta   90.00
_cell.angle_gamma   90.00
#
_symmetry.space_group_name_H-M   'P 1'
#
loop_
_entity.id
_entity.type
_entity.pdbx_description
1 polymer ?
#
loop_
_entity_poly.entity_id
_entity_poly.type
_entity_poly.pdbx_seq_one_letter_code
_entity_poly.pdbx_strand_id
1 'polypeptide(L)'
;THSIFPATLAFNAIPQVEEFGESNYTTEEIKMEYEARKILHLPDLPVSATCVRIPVPVSHSEAVHIEFANPMSPEEAREVLSEFPGVHVIDDSAAKSYPLASFASGKDDVFVGRIRPNKAFRNGLSIWTVGDNLRKGAALNAVQIAEALIGRGLVDTDGNGR
;
A
#
# COMPACT_ATOMS: atom_id res chain seq x y z
N THR A 1 22.41 1.31 -25.55
CA THR A 1 22.19 1.28 -24.09
C THR A 1 20.71 1.43 -23.85
N HIS A 2 20.00 0.34 -23.59
CA HIS A 2 18.58 0.41 -23.25
C HIS A 2 18.46 0.92 -21.81
N SER A 3 18.11 2.20 -21.65
CA SER A 3 17.70 2.72 -20.35
C SER A 3 16.32 2.16 -20.04
N ILE A 4 16.19 1.42 -18.94
CA ILE A 4 14.91 0.87 -18.45
C ILE A 4 13.97 2.01 -18.00
N PHE A 5 14.52 3.19 -17.68
CA PHE A 5 13.78 4.35 -17.21
C PHE A 5 13.79 5.48 -18.25
N PRO A 6 12.71 6.29 -18.32
CA PRO A 6 12.61 7.42 -19.25
C PRO A 6 13.60 8.55 -18.92
N ALA A 7 14.14 8.58 -17.71
CA ALA A 7 15.16 9.52 -17.26
C ALA A 7 16.13 8.84 -16.27
N THR A 8 17.25 9.49 -15.97
CA THR A 8 18.16 9.05 -14.90
C THR A 8 17.46 9.07 -13.55
N LEU A 9 17.49 7.94 -12.83
CA LEU A 9 16.83 7.79 -11.53
C LEU A 9 17.67 8.32 -10.36
N ALA A 10 18.99 8.25 -10.44
CA ALA A 10 19.87 8.71 -9.36
C ALA A 10 19.62 10.20 -9.07
N PHE A 11 19.37 10.52 -7.80
CA PHE A 11 19.05 11.88 -7.33
C PHE A 11 17.80 12.51 -7.99
N ASN A 12 16.86 11.69 -8.45
CA ASN A 12 15.68 12.15 -9.18
C ASN A 12 14.38 11.52 -8.64
N ALA A 13 13.24 12.06 -9.08
CA ALA A 13 11.92 11.50 -8.89
C ALA A 13 11.21 11.46 -10.24
N ILE A 14 10.91 10.26 -10.74
CA ILE A 14 10.31 10.06 -12.07
C ILE A 14 8.81 9.82 -11.86
N PRO A 15 7.93 10.76 -12.25
CA PRO A 15 6.47 10.63 -12.08
C PRO A 15 5.86 9.79 -13.21
N GLN A 16 6.46 8.64 -13.47
CA GLN A 16 6.00 7.66 -14.44
C GLN A 16 6.39 6.28 -13.94
N VAL A 17 5.39 5.49 -13.57
CA VAL A 17 5.54 4.07 -13.27
C VAL A 17 4.68 3.31 -14.26
N GLU A 18 5.33 2.44 -15.05
CA GLU A 18 4.75 1.78 -16.23
C GLU A 18 4.43 2.77 -17.38
N GLU A 19 3.50 2.40 -18.27
CA GLU A 19 3.16 3.13 -19.48
C GLU A 19 1.95 4.05 -19.26
N PHE A 20 1.84 5.13 -20.04
CA PHE A 20 0.66 5.99 -20.03
C PHE A 20 -0.48 5.34 -20.81
N GLY A 21 -1.69 5.37 -20.24
CA GLY A 21 -2.93 4.97 -20.91
C GLY A 21 -3.64 6.14 -21.60
N GLU A 22 -4.93 5.99 -21.88
CA GLU A 22 -5.72 6.96 -22.63
C GLU A 22 -6.12 8.22 -21.82
N SER A 23 -6.06 8.17 -20.48
CA SER A 23 -6.52 9.24 -19.58
C SER A 23 -5.40 10.14 -19.03
N ASN A 24 -4.18 10.05 -19.59
CA ASN A 24 -2.94 10.61 -19.02
C ASN A 24 -2.52 10.05 -17.65
N TYR A 25 -3.25 9.07 -17.13
CA TYR A 25 -2.79 8.24 -16.03
C TYR A 25 -1.88 7.13 -16.54
N THR A 26 -0.93 6.70 -15.72
CA THR A 26 -0.17 5.48 -16.00
C THR A 26 -0.99 4.24 -15.68
N THR A 27 -0.62 3.10 -16.27
CA THR A 27 -1.28 1.81 -15.98
C THR A 27 -1.19 1.43 -14.51
N GLU A 28 -0.10 1.80 -13.82
CA GLU A 28 0.04 1.60 -12.37
C GLU A 28 -0.98 2.42 -11.57
N GLU A 29 -1.22 3.67 -11.94
CA GLU A 29 -2.19 4.53 -11.24
C GLU A 29 -3.63 4.01 -11.43
N ILE A 30 -3.95 3.52 -12.62
CA ILE A 30 -5.25 2.87 -12.90
C ILE A 30 -5.40 1.54 -12.16
N LYS A 31 -4.32 0.75 -12.00
CA LYS A 31 -4.36 -0.48 -11.19
C LYS A 31 -4.70 -0.17 -9.73
N MET A 32 -4.09 0.86 -9.13
CA MET A 32 -4.38 1.26 -7.75
C MET A 32 -5.88 1.54 -7.54
N GLU A 33 -6.53 2.24 -8.47
CA GLU A 33 -7.97 2.48 -8.43
C GLU A 33 -8.78 1.17 -8.57
N TYR A 34 -8.49 0.39 -9.60
CA TYR A 34 -9.27 -0.83 -9.90
C TYR A 34 -9.14 -1.89 -8.80
N GLU A 35 -7.93 -2.11 -8.30
CA GLU A 35 -7.66 -3.08 -7.23
C GLU A 35 -8.29 -2.64 -5.92
N ALA A 36 -8.23 -1.36 -5.55
CA ALA A 36 -8.90 -0.85 -4.35
C ALA A 36 -10.41 -1.08 -4.40
N ARG A 37 -11.05 -0.73 -5.53
CA ARG A 37 -12.50 -0.97 -5.75
C ARG A 37 -12.85 -2.46 -5.63
N LYS A 38 -12.03 -3.33 -6.22
CA LYS A 38 -12.25 -4.78 -6.22
C LYS A 38 -12.06 -5.40 -4.83
N ILE A 39 -10.97 -5.07 -4.14
CA ILE A 39 -10.63 -5.60 -2.81
C ILE A 39 -11.67 -5.15 -1.77
N LEU A 40 -12.06 -3.88 -1.81
CA LEU A 40 -13.02 -3.31 -0.86
C LEU A 40 -14.48 -3.60 -1.21
N HIS A 41 -14.75 -4.21 -2.38
CA HIS A 41 -16.10 -4.44 -2.91
C HIS A 41 -16.91 -3.14 -3.04
N LEU A 42 -16.25 -2.06 -3.44
CA LEU A 42 -16.83 -0.73 -3.62
C LEU A 42 -16.59 -0.26 -5.07
N PRO A 43 -17.48 -0.61 -6.03
CA PRO A 43 -17.24 -0.35 -7.46
C PRO A 43 -17.16 1.14 -7.81
N ASP A 44 -17.79 2.00 -7.01
CA ASP A 44 -17.85 3.44 -7.21
C ASP A 44 -16.89 4.22 -6.28
N LEU A 45 -15.97 3.54 -5.60
CA LEU A 45 -15.00 4.20 -4.70
C LEU A 45 -14.14 5.20 -5.51
N PRO A 46 -14.19 6.50 -5.17
CA PRO A 46 -13.33 7.48 -5.81
C PRO A 46 -11.88 7.26 -5.38
N VAL A 47 -11.00 6.99 -6.35
CA VAL A 47 -9.56 6.82 -6.12
C VAL A 47 -8.82 7.60 -7.18
N SER A 48 -7.81 8.37 -6.78
CA SER A 48 -6.83 8.95 -7.69
C SER A 48 -5.45 8.72 -7.08
N ALA A 49 -4.53 8.24 -7.90
CA ALA A 49 -3.16 7.97 -7.50
C ALA A 49 -2.17 8.78 -8.35
N THR A 50 -0.98 8.99 -7.80
CA THR A 50 0.18 9.44 -8.56
C THR A 50 1.35 8.55 -8.20
N CYS A 51 1.89 7.83 -9.18
CA CYS A 51 2.92 6.85 -8.95
C CYS A 51 4.29 7.41 -9.37
N VAL A 52 5.22 7.50 -8.41
CA VAL A 52 6.54 8.11 -8.63
C VAL A 52 7.65 7.13 -8.29
N ARG A 53 8.57 6.92 -9.22
CA ARG A 53 9.80 6.15 -8.97
C ARG A 53 10.88 7.06 -8.38
N ILE A 54 11.40 6.66 -7.22
CA ILE A 54 12.50 7.33 -6.51
C ILE A 54 13.68 6.36 -6.32
N PRO A 55 14.91 6.83 -6.01
CA PRO A 55 16.08 5.99 -5.82
C PRO A 55 16.06 5.26 -4.46
N VAL A 56 14.99 4.51 -4.20
CA VAL A 56 14.83 3.61 -3.05
C VAL A 56 14.79 2.18 -3.60
N PRO A 57 15.80 1.33 -3.31
CA PRO A 57 15.92 0.01 -3.94
C PRO A 57 14.79 -0.96 -3.59
N VAL A 58 14.34 -0.96 -2.34
CA VAL A 58 13.35 -1.90 -1.79
C VAL A 58 12.41 -1.15 -0.85
N SER A 59 11.18 -1.64 -0.80
CA SER A 59 10.01 -1.07 -0.13
C SER A 59 9.34 0.06 -0.90
N HIS A 60 8.03 0.15 -0.74
CA HIS A 60 7.23 1.27 -1.21
C HIS A 60 6.79 2.10 -0.02
N SER A 61 6.54 3.38 -0.28
CA SER A 61 6.04 4.30 0.73
C SER A 61 4.97 5.17 0.12
N GLU A 62 3.84 5.29 0.80
CA GLU A 62 2.66 5.97 0.26
C GLU A 62 2.18 7.03 1.24
N ALA A 63 1.97 8.23 0.72
CA ALA A 63 1.18 9.25 1.40
C ALA A 63 -0.28 9.05 1.01
N VAL A 64 -1.10 8.56 1.94
CA VAL A 64 -2.48 8.19 1.67
C VAL A 64 -3.42 9.16 2.38
N HIS A 65 -4.41 9.66 1.65
CA HIS A 65 -5.47 10.51 2.16
C HIS A 65 -6.81 9.80 1.98
N ILE A 66 -7.56 9.67 3.07
CA ILE A 66 -8.79 8.88 3.12
C ILE A 66 -9.89 9.77 3.66
N GLU A 67 -11.08 9.76 3.05
CA GLU A 67 -12.30 10.39 3.59
C GLU A 67 -13.30 9.31 3.98
N PHE A 68 -13.84 9.42 5.20
CA PHE A 68 -14.76 8.44 5.76
C PHE A 68 -16.21 8.94 5.74
N ALA A 69 -17.17 8.01 5.63
CA ALA A 69 -18.59 8.34 5.70
C ALA A 69 -18.99 8.95 7.06
N ASN A 70 -18.35 8.50 8.13
CA ASN A 70 -18.51 8.99 9.49
C ASN A 70 -17.17 9.57 10.01
N PRO A 71 -17.19 10.44 11.04
CA PRO A 71 -15.96 10.91 11.66
C PRO A 71 -15.08 9.74 12.10
N MET A 72 -13.78 9.84 11.83
CA MET A 72 -12.75 8.88 12.23
C MET A 72 -11.64 9.67 12.91
N SER A 73 -11.37 9.40 14.19
CA SER A 73 -10.30 10.08 14.93
C SER A 73 -8.94 9.43 14.66
N PRO A 74 -7.83 10.17 14.73
CA PRO A 74 -6.49 9.58 14.68
C PRO A 74 -6.25 8.53 15.77
N GLU A 75 -6.82 8.73 16.96
CA GLU A 75 -6.69 7.83 18.11
C GLU A 75 -7.38 6.49 17.83
N GLU A 76 -8.65 6.54 17.42
CA GLU A 76 -9.41 5.35 16.99
C GLU A 76 -8.73 4.63 15.82
N ALA A 77 -8.22 5.37 14.84
CA ALA A 77 -7.49 4.78 13.72
C ALA A 77 -6.23 4.04 14.18
N ARG A 78 -5.47 4.58 15.17
CA ARG A 78 -4.30 3.89 15.74
C ARG A 78 -4.69 2.61 16.44
N GLU A 79 -5.77 2.62 17.20
CA GLU A 79 -6.28 1.43 17.91
C GLU A 79 -6.63 0.33 16.90
N VAL A 80 -7.52 0.63 15.94
CA VAL A 80 -7.96 -0.33 14.91
C VAL A 80 -6.78 -0.86 14.08
N LEU A 81 -5.87 0.00 13.66
CA LEU A 81 -4.70 -0.42 12.87
C LEU A 81 -3.72 -1.26 13.69
N SER A 82 -3.57 -1.01 14.99
CA SER A 82 -2.66 -1.77 15.86
C SER A 82 -3.18 -3.19 16.16
N GLU A 83 -4.50 -3.39 16.08
CA GLU A 83 -5.13 -4.70 16.24
C GLU A 83 -5.17 -5.51 14.95
N PHE A 84 -4.94 -4.87 13.79
CA PHE A 84 -5.02 -5.54 12.50
C PHE A 84 -3.80 -6.44 12.23
N PRO A 85 -3.99 -7.75 11.96
CA PRO A 85 -2.87 -8.66 11.72
C PRO A 85 -2.01 -8.25 10.52
N GLY A 86 -0.69 -8.20 10.72
CA GLY A 86 0.28 -7.80 9.69
C GLY A 86 0.40 -6.29 9.49
N VAL A 87 -0.21 -5.48 10.36
CA VAL A 87 -0.02 -4.02 10.41
C VAL A 87 0.66 -3.64 11.72
N HIS A 88 1.65 -2.76 11.64
CA HIS A 88 2.35 -2.20 12.78
C HIS A 88 2.31 -0.67 12.76
N VAL A 89 1.76 -0.09 13.83
CA VAL A 89 1.71 1.36 13.99
C VAL A 89 3.02 1.88 14.57
N ILE A 90 3.68 2.78 13.84
CA ILE A 90 4.86 3.54 14.26
C ILE A 90 4.50 5.02 14.13
N ASP A 91 3.92 5.63 15.16
CA ASP A 91 3.37 6.99 15.07
C ASP A 91 3.65 7.84 16.31
N ASP A 92 4.91 8.25 16.48
CA ASP A 92 5.29 9.23 17.51
C ASP A 92 6.09 10.36 16.87
N SER A 93 5.41 11.46 16.57
CA SER A 93 6.02 12.64 15.96
C SER A 93 6.97 13.38 16.92
N ALA A 94 6.78 13.27 18.24
CA ALA A 94 7.67 13.92 19.22
C ALA A 94 9.00 13.17 19.31
N ALA A 95 8.97 11.84 19.26
CA ALA A 95 10.15 10.98 19.20
C ALA A 95 10.76 10.84 17.79
N LYS A 96 10.16 11.46 16.76
CA LYS A 96 10.54 11.31 15.34
C LYS A 96 10.49 9.85 14.88
N SER A 97 9.51 9.11 15.38
CA SER A 97 9.26 7.71 15.06
C SER A 97 8.14 7.61 14.03
N TYR A 98 8.50 7.18 12.82
CA TYR A 98 7.57 6.95 11.72
C TYR A 98 8.16 5.91 10.74
N PRO A 99 7.32 5.24 9.94
CA PRO A 99 7.78 4.22 9.00
C PRO A 99 8.76 4.79 7.97
N LEU A 100 9.83 4.04 7.69
CA LEU A 100 10.83 4.35 6.68
C LEU A 100 11.08 3.12 5.81
N ALA A 101 11.28 3.33 4.50
CA ALA A 101 11.57 2.24 3.56
C ALA A 101 12.79 1.39 3.97
N SER A 102 13.82 2.05 4.50
CA SER A 102 15.03 1.38 5.01
C SER A 102 14.76 0.42 6.17
N PHE A 103 13.71 0.66 6.96
CA PHE A 103 13.32 -0.18 8.08
C PHE A 103 12.38 -1.32 7.67
N ALA A 104 11.50 -1.07 6.69
CA ALA A 104 10.52 -2.06 6.24
C ALA A 104 11.13 -3.17 5.37
N SER A 105 12.27 -2.88 4.70
CA SER A 105 12.96 -3.85 3.86
C SER A 105 13.27 -5.15 4.60
N GLY A 106 12.89 -6.28 4.02
CA GLY A 106 13.08 -7.63 4.58
C GLY A 106 12.07 -8.02 5.66
N LYS A 107 11.03 -7.21 5.88
CA LYS A 107 9.95 -7.51 6.83
C LYS A 107 8.66 -7.86 6.10
N ASP A 108 7.82 -8.59 6.82
CA ASP A 108 6.59 -9.17 6.28
C ASP A 108 5.38 -8.26 6.51
N ASP A 109 5.48 -7.36 7.50
CA ASP A 109 4.39 -6.47 7.90
C ASP A 109 4.36 -5.15 7.13
N VAL A 110 3.19 -4.50 7.15
CA VAL A 110 3.00 -3.12 6.70
C VAL A 110 3.10 -2.19 7.90
N PHE A 111 3.91 -1.15 7.76
CA PHE A 111 4.10 -0.14 8.81
C PHE A 111 3.29 1.11 8.49
N VAL A 112 2.54 1.61 9.47
CA VAL A 112 1.68 2.79 9.31
C VAL A 112 2.03 3.83 10.35
N GLY A 113 2.08 5.10 9.94
CA GLY A 113 2.34 6.21 10.84
C GLY A 113 1.89 7.54 10.26
N ARG A 114 2.31 8.63 10.90
CA ARG A 114 1.91 10.00 10.55
C ARG A 114 0.39 10.17 10.51
N ILE A 115 -0.34 9.45 11.37
CA ILE A 115 -1.80 9.41 11.38
C ILE A 115 -2.31 10.72 11.97
N ARG A 116 -3.09 11.46 11.18
CA ARG A 116 -3.56 12.79 11.56
C ARG A 116 -4.82 13.19 10.79
N PRO A 117 -5.61 14.15 11.30
CA PRO A 117 -6.74 14.69 10.55
C PRO A 117 -6.26 15.31 9.23
N ASN A 118 -6.97 15.02 8.16
CA ASN A 118 -6.77 15.70 6.88
C ASN A 118 -7.36 17.11 6.96
N LYS A 119 -6.67 18.10 6.39
CA LYS A 119 -7.14 19.48 6.38
C LYS A 119 -8.10 19.81 5.23
N ALA A 120 -8.17 18.95 4.21
CA ALA A 120 -8.99 19.17 3.01
C ALA A 120 -10.33 18.43 3.04
N PHE A 121 -10.43 17.33 3.79
CA PHE A 121 -11.61 16.46 3.82
C PHE A 121 -12.30 16.55 5.17
N ARG A 122 -13.64 16.54 5.19
CA ARG A 122 -14.42 16.81 6.40
C ARG A 122 -14.23 15.74 7.47
N ASN A 123 -14.27 14.48 7.04
CA ASN A 123 -14.02 13.30 7.86
C ASN A 123 -12.74 12.61 7.39
N GLY A 124 -11.69 13.40 7.14
CA GLY A 124 -10.49 12.88 6.50
C GLY A 124 -9.38 12.50 7.46
N LEU A 125 -8.62 11.47 7.07
CA LEU A 125 -7.30 11.18 7.63
C LEU A 125 -6.21 11.30 6.56
N SER A 126 -5.01 11.59 7.03
CA SER A 126 -3.78 11.42 6.27
C SER A 126 -2.87 10.46 7.00
N ILE A 127 -2.34 9.47 6.30
CA ILE A 127 -1.46 8.44 6.84
C ILE A 127 -0.22 8.29 5.94
N TRP A 128 0.81 7.66 6.49
CA TRP A 128 2.01 7.26 5.78
C TRP A 128 2.19 5.76 5.96
N THR A 129 2.19 5.02 4.85
CA THR A 129 2.35 3.57 4.86
C THR A 129 3.70 3.20 4.24
N VAL A 130 4.32 2.14 4.75
CA VAL A 130 5.55 1.58 4.18
C VAL A 130 5.51 0.07 4.29
N GLY A 131 5.84 -0.64 3.21
CA GLY A 131 5.96 -2.09 3.20
C GLY A 131 6.98 -2.57 2.19
N ASP A 132 7.56 -3.75 2.44
CA ASP A 132 8.45 -4.41 1.47
C ASP A 132 7.62 -4.89 0.26
N ASN A 133 7.88 -4.29 -0.89
CA ASN A 133 7.15 -4.55 -2.14
C ASN A 133 7.49 -5.90 -2.77
N LEU A 134 8.62 -6.53 -2.42
CA LEU A 134 9.01 -7.86 -2.90
C LEU A 134 8.39 -8.96 -2.03
N ARG A 135 8.18 -8.67 -0.74
CA ARG A 135 7.53 -9.59 0.20
C ARG A 135 6.03 -9.36 0.27
N LYS A 136 5.57 -8.42 1.12
CA LYS A 136 4.14 -8.18 1.32
C LYS A 136 3.47 -7.73 0.02
N GLY A 137 4.15 -6.92 -0.79
CA GLY A 137 3.64 -6.49 -2.10
C GLY A 137 3.53 -7.60 -3.16
N ALA A 138 4.12 -8.79 -2.94
CA ALA A 138 4.09 -9.87 -3.92
C ALA A 138 4.11 -11.27 -3.27
N ALA A 139 5.29 -11.75 -2.84
CA ALA A 139 5.50 -13.13 -2.45
C ALA A 139 4.67 -13.58 -1.24
N LEU A 140 4.62 -12.76 -0.18
CA LEU A 140 3.93 -13.12 1.06
C LEU A 140 2.41 -13.11 0.88
N ASN A 141 1.86 -12.15 0.13
CA ASN A 141 0.42 -12.15 -0.16
C ASN A 141 0.02 -13.43 -0.94
N ALA A 142 0.85 -13.88 -1.89
CA ALA A 142 0.58 -15.13 -2.61
C ALA A 142 0.61 -16.37 -1.69
N VAL A 143 1.61 -16.45 -0.79
CA VAL A 143 1.69 -17.53 0.21
C VAL A 143 0.50 -17.49 1.17
N GLN A 144 0.14 -16.32 1.69
CA GLN A 144 -1.00 -16.15 2.61
C GLN A 144 -2.33 -16.50 1.97
N ILE A 145 -2.51 -16.20 0.67
CA ILE A 145 -3.68 -16.66 -0.09
C ILE A 145 -3.67 -18.19 -0.17
N ALA A 146 -2.54 -18.82 -0.50
CA ALA A 146 -2.44 -20.28 -0.57
C ALA A 146 -2.72 -20.94 0.80
N GLU A 147 -2.14 -20.41 1.88
CA GLU A 147 -2.39 -20.86 3.25
C GLU A 147 -3.87 -20.72 3.63
N ALA A 148 -4.51 -19.60 3.27
CA ALA A 148 -5.93 -19.38 3.50
C ALA A 148 -6.80 -20.35 2.69
N LEU A 149 -6.43 -20.67 1.45
CA LEU A 149 -7.15 -21.65 0.63
C LEU A 149 -7.02 -23.07 1.20
N ILE A 150 -5.82 -23.48 1.62
CA ILE A 150 -5.58 -24.77 2.28
C ILE A 150 -6.37 -24.84 3.60
N GLY A 151 -6.28 -23.81 4.44
CA GLY A 151 -7.01 -23.76 5.72
C GLY A 151 -8.53 -23.77 5.57
N ARG A 152 -9.05 -23.34 4.41
CA ARG A 152 -10.48 -23.40 4.06
C ARG A 152 -10.88 -24.69 3.32
N GLY A 153 -9.95 -25.60 3.05
CA GLY A 153 -10.20 -26.83 2.29
C GLY A 153 -10.58 -26.58 0.82
N LEU A 154 -10.12 -25.45 0.24
CA LEU A 154 -10.39 -25.06 -1.15
C LEU A 154 -9.30 -25.52 -2.13
N VAL A 155 -8.28 -26.21 -1.63
CA VAL A 155 -7.21 -26.85 -2.40
C VAL A 155 -7.13 -28.31 -1.97
N ASP A 156 -7.14 -29.22 -2.95
CA ASP A 156 -6.89 -30.64 -2.71
C ASP A 156 -5.39 -30.83 -2.40
N THR A 157 -5.06 -31.02 -1.13
CA THR A 157 -3.70 -31.28 -0.66
C THR A 157 -3.34 -32.75 -0.66
N ASP A 158 -4.31 -33.63 -0.89
CA ASP A 158 -4.17 -35.07 -0.71
C ASP A 158 -3.89 -35.82 -2.02
N GLY A 159 -3.85 -35.10 -3.15
CA GLY A 159 -3.59 -35.68 -4.47
C GLY A 159 -4.70 -36.63 -4.94
N ASN A 160 -5.86 -36.58 -4.32
CA ASN A 160 -7.02 -37.39 -4.66
C ASN A 160 -7.97 -36.56 -5.53
N GLY A 161 -7.51 -36.30 -6.76
CA GLY A 161 -8.28 -35.55 -7.75
C GLY A 161 -9.72 -36.05 -7.85
N ARG A 162 -10.65 -35.12 -7.74
CA ARG A 162 -12.01 -35.28 -8.27
C ARG A 162 -12.03 -34.87 -9.73
#